data_AF-A0A482VEE6-F1
#
_entry.id   AF-A0A482VEE6-F1
#
_cell.length_a   1.000
_cell.length_b   1.000
_cell.length_c   1.000
_cell.angle_alpha   90.00
_cell.angle_beta   90.00
_cell.angle_gamma   90.00
#
_symmetry.space_group_name_H-M   'P 1'
#
loop_
_entity.id
_entity.type
_entity.pdbx_description
1 polymer ?
#
loop_
_entity_poly.entity_id
_entity_poly.type
_entity_poly.pdbx_seq_one_letter_code
_entity_poly.pdbx_strand_id
1 'polypeptide(L)'
;MSVWNGTNGHNSKKNAPLSFTKRTKKRKKPSKKPSKVLKETIPYYLTRLDAIVQKNKGHLALGRLTWIDLYFACSVPNYTSFARNDILSKYPNLKTLQNKVYAISVIKSWIETCPKTEF
;
A
#
# COMPACT_ATOMS: atom_id res chain seq x y z
N MET A 1 2.81 68.61 -40.51
CA MET A 1 2.03 67.51 -41.11
C MET A 1 1.45 66.66 -40.00
N SER A 2 0.14 66.70 -39.84
CA SER A 2 -0.64 65.81 -38.97
C SER A 2 -0.83 64.45 -39.64
N VAL A 3 -0.75 63.33 -38.90
CA VAL A 3 -1.65 62.15 -39.02
C VAL A 3 -1.74 61.44 -37.65
N TRP A 4 -2.92 60.87 -37.40
CA TRP A 4 -3.55 60.42 -36.16
C TRP A 4 -3.44 58.89 -35.92
N ASN A 5 -3.90 58.47 -34.73
CA ASN A 5 -3.82 57.18 -34.02
C ASN A 5 -4.33 55.89 -34.71
N GLY A 6 -3.86 54.74 -34.21
CA GLY A 6 -4.49 53.42 -34.36
C GLY A 6 -4.04 52.42 -33.28
N THR A 7 -4.96 52.08 -32.38
CA THR A 7 -4.84 51.16 -31.23
C THR A 7 -4.56 49.70 -31.62
N ASN A 8 -3.78 48.96 -30.82
CA ASN A 8 -3.97 47.51 -30.69
C ASN A 8 -3.67 47.06 -29.26
N GLY A 9 -4.73 46.66 -28.56
CA GLY A 9 -4.66 46.13 -27.21
C GLY A 9 -4.03 44.74 -27.18
N HIS A 10 -3.14 44.52 -26.22
CA HIS A 10 -2.86 43.18 -25.70
C HIS A 10 -3.15 43.17 -24.20
N ASN A 11 -4.32 42.58 -23.93
CA ASN A 11 -4.94 42.40 -22.65
C ASN A 11 -4.02 41.61 -21.71
N SER A 12 -3.70 42.22 -20.56
CA SER A 12 -3.06 41.58 -19.41
C SER A 12 -3.95 40.45 -18.89
N LYS A 13 -3.76 39.24 -19.43
CA LYS A 13 -4.25 38.02 -18.78
C LYS A 13 -3.29 37.67 -17.65
N LYS A 14 -3.59 38.31 -16.53
CA LYS A 14 -3.10 38.05 -15.18
C LYS A 14 -2.96 36.56 -14.94
N ASN A 15 -1.78 36.18 -14.46
CA ASN A 15 -1.45 34.88 -13.90
C ASN A 15 -2.54 34.46 -12.89
N ALA A 16 -3.40 33.52 -13.26
CA ALA A 16 -4.28 32.85 -12.31
C ALA A 16 -3.44 31.77 -11.58
N PRO A 17 -3.49 31.68 -10.25
CA PRO A 17 -2.89 30.54 -9.57
C PRO A 17 -3.60 29.27 -10.06
N LEU A 18 -2.84 28.20 -10.32
CA LEU A 18 -3.39 26.86 -10.48
C LEU A 18 -4.09 26.48 -9.15
N SER A 19 -5.33 26.90 -8.98
CA SER A 19 -6.16 26.42 -7.90
C SER A 19 -6.46 24.96 -8.22
N PHE A 20 -5.80 24.07 -7.48
CA PHE A 20 -6.18 22.67 -7.40
C PHE A 20 -7.58 22.62 -6.80
N THR A 21 -8.59 22.75 -7.65
CA THR A 21 -9.98 22.53 -7.25
C THR A 21 -10.03 21.09 -6.77
N LYS A 22 -10.20 20.90 -5.45
CA LYS A 22 -10.52 19.59 -4.89
C LYS A 22 -11.80 19.14 -5.58
N ARG A 23 -11.70 18.25 -6.56
CA ARG A 23 -12.84 17.56 -7.13
C ARG A 23 -13.48 16.75 -6.01
N THR A 24 -14.48 17.31 -5.35
CA THR A 24 -15.32 16.63 -4.36
C THR A 24 -16.20 15.61 -5.11
N LYS A 25 -15.58 14.52 -5.59
CA LYS A 25 -16.34 13.29 -5.83
C LYS A 25 -16.98 12.94 -4.48
N LYS A 26 -18.31 13.01 -4.38
CA LYS A 26 -19.07 12.52 -3.21
C LYS A 26 -18.48 11.18 -2.79
N ARG A 27 -17.76 11.12 -1.67
CA ARG A 27 -17.29 9.86 -1.07
C ARG A 27 -18.56 9.06 -0.76
N LYS A 28 -18.86 8.03 -1.55
CA LYS A 28 -19.81 7.00 -1.13
C LYS A 28 -19.31 6.51 0.24
N LYS A 29 -20.09 6.74 1.30
CA LYS A 29 -19.79 6.17 2.63
C LYS A 29 -19.65 4.66 2.43
N PRO A 30 -18.51 4.02 2.76
CA PRO A 30 -18.37 2.60 2.56
C PRO A 30 -19.47 1.91 3.39
N SER A 31 -20.35 1.20 2.69
CA SER A 31 -21.32 0.31 3.32
C SER A 31 -20.57 -0.64 4.25
N LYS A 32 -21.06 -0.84 5.47
CA LYS A 32 -20.49 -1.71 6.52
C LYS A 32 -20.34 -3.20 6.13
N LYS A 33 -20.57 -3.56 4.87
CA LYS A 33 -20.34 -4.90 4.33
C LYS A 33 -18.84 -5.03 4.02
N PRO A 34 -18.14 -6.06 4.52
CA PRO A 34 -16.77 -6.32 4.10
C PRO A 34 -16.78 -6.43 2.58
N SER A 35 -15.92 -5.65 1.91
CA SER A 35 -15.87 -5.63 0.46
C SER A 35 -15.60 -7.06 -0.07
N LYS A 36 -16.03 -7.36 -1.29
CA LYS A 36 -15.75 -8.63 -1.99
C LYS A 36 -14.26 -9.03 -1.87
N VAL A 37 -13.39 -8.01 -1.87
CA VAL A 37 -11.95 -8.14 -1.64
C VAL A 37 -11.60 -8.82 -0.32
N LEU A 38 -12.18 -8.40 0.80
CA LEU A 38 -11.86 -8.94 2.12
C LEU A 38 -12.37 -10.38 2.31
N LYS A 39 -13.50 -10.74 1.69
CA LYS A 39 -14.15 -12.05 1.89
C LYS A 39 -13.67 -13.12 0.92
N GLU A 40 -13.38 -12.75 -0.32
CA GLU A 40 -13.09 -13.71 -1.38
C GLU A 40 -11.65 -13.57 -1.84
N THR A 41 -11.23 -12.37 -2.26
CA THR A 41 -9.95 -12.16 -2.92
C THR A 41 -8.76 -12.36 -1.98
N ILE A 42 -8.79 -11.77 -0.78
CA ILE A 42 -7.70 -11.91 0.19
C ILE A 42 -7.52 -13.37 0.61
N PRO A 43 -8.58 -14.10 1.05
CA PRO A 43 -8.42 -15.50 1.42
C PRO A 43 -7.95 -16.38 0.26
N TYR A 44 -8.43 -16.13 -0.96
CA TYR A 44 -8.01 -16.87 -2.15
C TYR A 44 -6.50 -16.79 -2.39
N TYR A 45 -5.91 -15.58 -2.33
CA TYR A 45 -4.47 -15.42 -2.53
C TYR A 45 -3.65 -15.91 -1.34
N LEU A 46 -4.05 -15.61 -0.11
CA LEU A 46 -3.32 -16.05 1.08
C LEU A 46 -3.28 -17.57 1.22
N THR A 47 -4.37 -18.27 0.88
CA THR A 47 -4.39 -19.74 0.85
C THR A 47 -3.36 -20.30 -0.13
N ARG A 48 -3.23 -19.69 -1.31
CA ARG A 48 -2.24 -20.12 -2.31
C ARG A 48 -0.81 -19.81 -1.87
N LEU A 49 -0.58 -18.64 -1.29
CA LEU A 49 0.73 -18.26 -0.79
C LEU A 49 1.15 -19.17 0.37
N ASP A 50 0.26 -19.52 1.28
CA ASP A 50 0.55 -20.45 2.38
C ASP A 50 0.98 -21.84 1.87
N ALA A 51 0.27 -22.36 0.85
CA ALA A 51 0.65 -23.62 0.19
C ALA A 51 2.01 -23.52 -0.55
N ILE A 52 2.31 -22.39 -1.18
CA ILE A 52 3.62 -22.14 -1.81
C ILE A 52 4.72 -22.16 -0.75
N VAL A 53 4.51 -21.47 0.38
CA VAL A 53 5.47 -21.43 1.49
C VAL A 53 5.72 -22.84 2.04
N GLN A 54 4.68 -23.63 2.21
CA GLN A 54 4.81 -25.02 2.63
C GLN A 54 5.66 -25.84 1.63
N LYS A 55 5.39 -25.73 0.32
CA LYS A 55 6.13 -26.44 -0.72
C LYS A 55 7.60 -26.00 -0.80
N ASN A 56 7.87 -24.73 -0.55
CA ASN A 56 9.19 -24.11 -0.65
C ASN A 56 9.90 -24.05 0.72
N LYS A 57 9.75 -25.09 1.56
CA LYS A 57 10.49 -25.24 2.84
C LYS A 57 10.35 -24.04 3.79
N GLY A 58 9.21 -23.35 3.74
CA GLY A 58 8.95 -22.18 4.54
C GLY A 58 9.46 -20.86 3.96
N HIS A 59 9.53 -20.73 2.63
CA HIS A 59 9.90 -19.52 1.88
C HIS A 59 8.95 -19.29 0.70
N LEU A 60 8.79 -18.06 0.22
CA LEU A 60 7.89 -17.77 -0.91
C LEU A 60 8.47 -18.22 -2.25
N ALA A 61 9.79 -18.27 -2.39
CA ALA A 61 10.46 -18.65 -3.64
C ALA A 61 11.74 -19.47 -3.40
N LEU A 62 12.10 -20.31 -4.36
CA LEU A 62 13.39 -21.03 -4.44
C LEU A 62 13.78 -21.90 -3.24
N GLY A 63 12.90 -22.11 -2.26
CA GLY A 63 13.21 -22.87 -1.05
C GLY A 63 14.19 -22.19 -0.10
N ARG A 64 14.45 -20.88 -0.25
CA ARG A 64 15.42 -20.11 0.54
C ARG A 64 14.97 -18.67 0.74
N LEU A 65 15.62 -17.94 1.64
CA LEU A 65 15.33 -16.52 1.86
C LEU A 65 15.61 -15.71 0.59
N THR A 66 14.61 -14.98 0.14
CA THR A 66 14.66 -14.06 -1.01
C THR A 66 14.05 -12.71 -0.65
N TRP A 67 14.22 -11.71 -1.53
CA TRP A 67 13.66 -10.38 -1.31
C TRP A 67 12.12 -10.38 -1.18
N ILE A 68 11.44 -11.37 -1.78
CA ILE A 68 9.97 -11.51 -1.71
C ILE A 68 9.52 -11.80 -0.27
N ASP A 69 10.28 -12.59 0.49
CA ASP A 69 9.98 -12.89 1.88
C ASP A 69 10.03 -11.60 2.74
N LEU A 70 11.03 -10.75 2.48
CA LEU A 70 11.18 -9.45 3.13
C LEU A 70 10.03 -8.49 2.78
N TYR A 71 9.72 -8.39 1.48
CA TYR A 71 8.63 -7.55 0.98
C TYR A 71 7.29 -7.94 1.59
N PHE A 72 7.00 -9.25 1.61
CA PHE A 72 5.77 -9.77 2.19
C PHE A 72 5.69 -9.47 3.69
N ALA A 73 6.74 -9.78 4.46
CA ALA A 73 6.77 -9.54 5.91
C ALA A 73 6.61 -8.06 6.27
N CYS A 74 7.13 -7.14 5.46
CA CYS A 74 6.95 -5.69 5.62
C CYS A 74 5.51 -5.23 5.28
N SER A 75 4.84 -5.90 4.35
CA SER A 75 3.50 -5.53 3.89
C SER A 75 2.38 -6.03 4.82
N VAL A 76 2.61 -7.07 5.60
CA VAL A 76 1.58 -7.68 6.49
C VAL A 76 0.95 -6.69 7.47
N PRO A 77 1.71 -5.86 8.23
CA PRO A 77 1.11 -4.87 9.14
C PRO A 77 0.12 -3.93 8.43
N ASN A 78 0.47 -3.45 7.23
CA ASN A 78 -0.38 -2.60 6.42
C ASN A 78 -1.69 -3.31 6.03
N TYR A 79 -1.63 -4.59 5.65
CA TYR A 79 -2.82 -5.36 5.31
C TYR A 79 -3.71 -5.65 6.51
N THR A 80 -3.12 -5.95 7.67
CA THR A 80 -3.84 -6.13 8.94
C THR A 80 -4.54 -4.83 9.36
N SER A 81 -3.86 -3.68 9.24
CA SER A 81 -4.44 -2.36 9.50
C SER A 81 -5.61 -2.05 8.55
N PHE A 82 -5.43 -2.32 7.24
CA PHE A 82 -6.49 -2.15 6.24
C PHE A 82 -7.69 -3.06 6.47
N ALA A 83 -7.46 -4.34 6.81
CA ALA A 83 -8.50 -5.32 7.07
C ALA A 83 -9.15 -5.18 8.46
N ARG A 84 -8.53 -4.41 9.37
CA ARG A 84 -8.88 -4.31 10.79
C ARG A 84 -9.02 -5.68 11.48
N ASN A 85 -8.25 -6.65 11.02
CA ASN A 85 -8.23 -8.02 11.52
C ASN A 85 -6.88 -8.66 11.17
N ASP A 86 -6.43 -9.60 12.01
CA ASP A 86 -5.24 -10.40 11.70
C ASP A 86 -5.51 -11.31 10.50
N ILE A 87 -4.95 -10.92 9.35
CA ILE A 87 -5.10 -11.65 8.10
C ILE A 87 -4.30 -12.95 8.06
N LEU A 88 -3.28 -13.12 8.91
CA LEU A 88 -2.42 -14.31 8.93
C LEU A 88 -2.85 -15.36 9.96
N SER A 89 -3.83 -15.05 10.82
CA SER A 89 -4.34 -15.95 11.86
C SER A 89 -4.69 -17.36 11.36
N LYS A 90 -5.15 -17.48 10.10
CA LYS A 90 -5.54 -18.75 9.47
C LYS A 90 -4.43 -19.42 8.63
N TYR A 91 -3.25 -18.80 8.52
CA TYR A 91 -2.18 -19.19 7.61
C TYR A 91 -0.87 -19.37 8.37
N PRO A 92 -0.68 -20.53 9.03
CA PRO A 92 0.45 -20.73 9.93
C PRO A 92 1.80 -20.72 9.22
N ASN A 93 1.89 -21.15 7.96
CA ASN A 93 3.15 -21.15 7.23
C ASN A 93 3.58 -19.71 6.91
N LEU A 94 2.65 -18.85 6.51
CA LEU A 94 2.90 -17.42 6.30
C LEU A 94 3.30 -16.70 7.59
N LYS A 95 2.68 -17.06 8.73
CA LYS A 95 3.06 -16.51 10.04
C LYS A 95 4.47 -16.93 10.44
N THR A 96 4.82 -18.21 10.25
CA THR A 96 6.19 -18.69 10.48
C THR A 96 7.19 -18.01 9.56
N LEU A 97 6.85 -17.77 8.29
CA LEU A 97 7.70 -17.01 7.37
C LEU A 97 7.97 -15.59 7.88
N GLN A 98 6.93 -14.88 8.30
CA GLN A 98 7.07 -13.53 8.88
C GLN A 98 7.99 -13.54 10.10
N ASN A 99 7.79 -14.49 11.02
CA ASN A 99 8.61 -14.63 12.21
C ASN A 99 10.09 -14.92 11.87
N LYS A 100 10.36 -15.76 10.86
CA LYS A 100 11.72 -16.01 10.38
C LYS A 100 12.39 -14.73 9.87
N VAL A 101 11.66 -13.89 9.14
CA VAL A 101 12.18 -12.60 8.65
C VAL A 101 12.44 -11.64 9.81
N TYR A 102 11.53 -11.53 10.77
CA TYR A 102 11.70 -10.66 11.94
C TYR A 102 12.78 -11.15 12.91
N ALA A 103 13.16 -12.43 12.85
CA ALA A 103 14.26 -12.99 13.64
C ALA A 103 15.65 -12.58 13.11
N ILE A 104 15.75 -12.03 11.89
CA ILE A 104 17.02 -11.54 11.34
C ILE A 104 17.47 -10.33 12.19
N SER A 105 18.65 -10.42 12.80
CA SER A 105 19.14 -9.46 13.80
C SER A 105 19.05 -8.00 13.33
N VAL A 106 19.50 -7.72 12.11
CA VAL A 106 19.48 -6.37 11.50
C VAL A 106 18.05 -5.86 11.31
N ILE A 107 17.12 -6.75 10.94
CA ILE A 107 15.71 -6.38 10.75
C ILE A 107 15.05 -6.16 12.12
N LYS A 108 15.35 -7.01 13.10
CA LYS A 108 14.88 -6.87 14.47
C LYS A 108 15.29 -5.53 15.06
N SER A 109 16.58 -5.16 14.96
CA SER A 109 17.07 -3.86 15.43
C SER A 109 16.43 -2.69 14.69
N TRP A 110 16.17 -2.83 13.38
CA TRP A 110 15.47 -1.81 12.62
C TRP A 110 14.02 -1.65 13.08
N ILE A 111 13.30 -2.75 13.31
CA ILE A 111 11.92 -2.72 13.80
C ILE A 111 11.85 -2.06 15.18
N GLU A 112 12.83 -2.25 16.05
CA GLU A 112 12.87 -1.62 17.38
C GLU A 112 13.12 -0.10 17.30
N THR A 113 13.90 0.36 16.32
CA THR A 113 14.31 1.77 16.18
C THR A 113 13.44 2.59 15.22
N CYS A 114 12.69 1.94 14.32
CA CYS A 114 11.89 2.65 13.34
C CYS A 114 10.70 3.40 13.97
N PRO A 115 10.34 4.60 13.48
CA PRO A 115 9.17 5.33 13.95
C PRO A 115 7.91 4.47 13.89
N LYS A 116 7.12 4.47 14.97
CA LYS A 116 5.85 3.75 15.01
C LYS A 116 4.76 4.61 14.40
N THR A 117 4.19 4.11 13.31
CA THR A 117 3.05 4.72 12.61
C THR A 117 1.78 3.92 12.88
N GLU A 118 0.62 4.55 12.73
CA GLU A 118 -0.68 3.87 12.80
C GLU A 118 -0.93 2.91 11.61
N PHE A 119 -0.08 3.01 10.58
CA PHE A 119 -0.11 2.25 9.34
C PHE A 119 1.16 1.42 9.21
#